data_AF-A0A0Q8RYX9-F1
#
_entry.id   AF-A0A0Q8RYX9-F1
#
_cell.length_a   1.000
_cell.length_b   1.000
_cell.length_c   1.000
_cell.angle_alpha   90.00
_cell.angle_beta   90.00
_cell.angle_gamma   90.00
#
_symmetry.space_group_name_H-M   'P 1'
#
loop_
_entity.id
_entity.type
_entity.pdbx_description
1 polymer ?
#
loop_
_entity_poly.entity_id
_entity_poly.type
_entity_poly.pdbx_seq_one_letter_code
_entity_poly.pdbx_strand_id
1 'polypeptide(L)'
;MSAAAEHVYRVANAGWVHCHGHQAQEVPAWPRLTHTALVVLDLDDVFTDVWRFEGKSEYATALIEKRVRTQGLVEGSAHIIMHRLLKVPGGFQAFFSAVSLDLWQRSSQWAKEQNDHCLVMTTGGLLCNGVDAGQARLLLSQRRLMCFAHSEEGMVFASTQALGSGASAMTSSAQVLVANQSALLSRLGPDAVEWGALWSTQPADGEICVSALQGVLGSAPVVMKAAELSLAGERVQTVMPALARDAAGRHALNPFAERVAWRAERWVASITALTAVVGGALVAVGAFTSQQADAQRDEGQSQRAQLAAMQQRIQAVTTVQAPQQLLPVADFSRTLDEGARYDPMAFLAVLKSSTGSDIRIVRVKLEATQQNQNPNRARAFRVDGVVAPGASASVTRWVSLMSAAGWTLKAMDPAESSQGAFSYELVAKAAAPGNMKP
;
A
#
# COMPACT_ATOMS: atom_id res chain seq x y z
N MET A 1 -17.73 -11.36 10.91
CA MET A 1 -18.05 -10.49 9.76
C MET A 1 -18.82 -11.32 8.76
N SER A 2 -20.11 -11.04 8.58
CA SER A 2 -20.91 -11.71 7.54
C SER A 2 -20.33 -11.29 6.20
N ALA A 3 -19.68 -12.20 5.48
CA ALA A 3 -19.30 -11.95 4.10
C ALA A 3 -20.58 -11.59 3.35
N ALA A 4 -20.63 -10.40 2.74
CA ALA A 4 -21.62 -10.16 1.69
C ALA A 4 -21.53 -11.35 0.75
N ALA A 5 -22.66 -12.02 0.51
CA ALA A 5 -22.66 -13.26 -0.20
C ALA A 5 -22.18 -12.97 -1.63
N GLU A 6 -20.97 -13.45 -1.92
CA GLU A 6 -20.27 -13.06 -3.14
C GLU A 6 -20.90 -13.79 -4.33
N HIS A 7 -21.21 -13.03 -5.38
CA HIS A 7 -21.84 -13.53 -6.57
C HIS A 7 -20.77 -13.83 -7.62
N VAL A 8 -20.64 -15.10 -8.00
CA VAL A 8 -19.63 -15.55 -8.95
C VAL A 8 -20.29 -16.28 -10.10
N TYR A 9 -20.04 -15.85 -11.33
CA TYR A 9 -20.55 -16.48 -12.54
C TYR A 9 -19.46 -17.31 -13.19
N ARG A 10 -19.77 -18.58 -13.47
CA ARG A 10 -18.95 -19.44 -14.34
C ARG A 10 -19.52 -19.41 -15.74
N VAL A 11 -18.68 -19.10 -16.72
CA VAL A 11 -19.03 -19.15 -18.14
C VAL A 11 -18.28 -20.32 -18.77
N ALA A 12 -19.02 -21.33 -19.20
CA ALA A 12 -18.47 -22.52 -19.85
C ALA A 12 -19.23 -22.82 -21.15
N ASN A 13 -18.70 -23.73 -21.98
CA ASN A 13 -19.34 -24.10 -23.25
C ASN A 13 -20.74 -24.67 -23.05
N ALA A 14 -20.97 -25.34 -21.91
CA ALA A 14 -22.28 -25.89 -21.53
C ALA A 14 -23.30 -24.83 -21.10
N GLY A 15 -22.86 -23.62 -20.73
CA GLY A 15 -23.75 -22.56 -20.27
C GLY A 15 -23.17 -21.69 -19.17
N TRP A 16 -24.02 -20.81 -18.64
CA TRP A 16 -23.69 -19.88 -17.58
C TRP A 16 -24.26 -20.38 -16.26
N VAL A 17 -23.45 -20.32 -15.20
CA VAL A 17 -23.87 -20.73 -13.85
C VAL A 17 -23.58 -19.61 -12.87
N HIS A 18 -24.60 -19.19 -12.12
CA HIS A 18 -24.49 -18.23 -11.03
C HIS A 18 -24.29 -18.97 -9.71
N CYS A 19 -23.19 -18.68 -9.02
CA CYS A 19 -22.85 -19.21 -7.71
C CYS A 19 -23.06 -18.13 -6.66
N HIS A 20 -23.84 -18.45 -5.63
CA HIS A 20 -24.14 -17.54 -4.53
C HIS A 20 -24.44 -18.33 -3.25
N GLY A 21 -23.69 -18.06 -2.18
CA GLY A 21 -23.77 -18.82 -0.94
C GLY A 21 -23.42 -20.30 -1.16
N HIS A 22 -24.37 -21.19 -0.86
CA HIS A 22 -24.26 -22.64 -1.05
C HIS A 22 -25.06 -23.16 -2.24
N GLN A 23 -25.48 -22.28 -3.15
CA GLN A 23 -26.31 -22.61 -4.30
C GLN A 23 -25.59 -22.24 -5.60
N ALA A 24 -25.83 -23.04 -6.63
CA ALA A 24 -25.46 -22.78 -8.01
C ALA A 24 -26.72 -22.92 -8.89
N GLN A 25 -26.92 -21.97 -9.81
CA GLN A 25 -28.08 -21.96 -10.68
C GLN A 25 -27.67 -21.69 -12.12
N GLU A 26 -28.20 -22.47 -13.06
CA GLU A 26 -28.07 -22.17 -14.48
C GLU A 26 -28.83 -20.88 -14.82
N VAL A 27 -28.18 -19.99 -15.56
CA VAL A 27 -28.75 -18.71 -15.97
C VAL A 27 -28.62 -18.53 -17.48
N PRO A 28 -29.50 -17.72 -18.10
CA PRO A 28 -29.34 -17.35 -19.50
C PRO A 28 -27.98 -16.69 -19.75
N ALA A 29 -27.42 -16.91 -20.93
CA ALA A 29 -26.20 -16.24 -21.34
C ALA A 29 -26.40 -14.71 -21.36
N TRP A 30 -25.37 -13.97 -20.94
CA TRP A 30 -25.38 -12.50 -20.91
C TRP A 30 -26.48 -11.89 -20.03
N PRO A 31 -26.60 -12.31 -18.76
CA PRO A 31 -27.63 -11.78 -17.87
C PRO A 31 -27.40 -10.29 -17.57
N ARG A 32 -28.47 -9.57 -17.21
CA ARG A 32 -28.33 -8.23 -16.60
C ARG A 32 -28.15 -8.40 -15.11
N LEU A 33 -27.05 -7.84 -14.58
CA LEU A 33 -26.68 -7.97 -13.19
C LEU A 33 -27.30 -6.83 -12.36
N THR A 34 -27.73 -7.17 -11.16
CA THR A 34 -28.29 -6.24 -10.16
C THR A 34 -27.39 -6.10 -8.93
N HIS A 35 -26.18 -6.67 -9.00
CA HIS A 35 -25.24 -6.81 -7.91
C HIS A 35 -23.81 -6.90 -8.46
N THR A 36 -22.83 -6.59 -7.62
CA THR A 36 -21.41 -6.80 -7.91
C THR A 36 -21.13 -8.27 -8.17
N ALA A 37 -20.46 -8.57 -9.27
CA ALA A 37 -20.19 -9.94 -9.70
C ALA A 37 -18.75 -10.16 -10.15
N LEU A 38 -18.26 -11.37 -9.91
CA LEU A 38 -17.02 -11.89 -10.47
C LEU A 38 -17.36 -12.92 -11.53
N VAL A 39 -16.78 -12.83 -12.71
CA VAL A 39 -17.11 -13.67 -13.87
C VAL A 39 -15.86 -14.42 -14.30
N VAL A 40 -15.91 -15.75 -14.26
CA VAL A 40 -14.82 -16.63 -14.64
C VAL A 40 -15.15 -17.27 -15.99
N LEU A 41 -14.36 -16.92 -17.00
CA LEU A 41 -14.38 -17.58 -18.31
C LEU A 41 -13.61 -18.90 -18.21
N ASP A 42 -14.37 -19.97 -18.05
CA ASP A 42 -13.90 -21.36 -17.96
C ASP A 42 -14.36 -22.15 -19.18
N LEU A 43 -13.83 -21.72 -20.32
CA LEU A 43 -14.15 -22.26 -21.63
C LEU A 43 -13.04 -23.20 -22.10
N ASP A 44 -13.41 -24.18 -22.92
CA ASP A 44 -12.49 -25.20 -23.43
C ASP A 44 -11.74 -24.75 -24.70
N ASP A 45 -12.32 -23.79 -25.43
CA ASP A 45 -11.78 -23.23 -26.67
C ASP A 45 -10.74 -22.12 -26.45
N VAL A 46 -10.49 -21.74 -25.19
CA VAL A 46 -9.47 -20.75 -24.82
C VAL A 46 -8.11 -21.43 -24.75
N PHE A 47 -7.27 -21.17 -25.75
CA PHE A 47 -5.89 -21.65 -25.76
C PHE A 47 -5.09 -20.97 -24.65
N THR A 48 -4.45 -21.75 -23.78
CA THR A 48 -3.64 -21.25 -22.66
C THR A 48 -2.32 -21.99 -22.65
N ASP A 49 -1.19 -21.28 -22.54
CA ASP A 49 0.14 -21.90 -22.57
C ASP A 49 1.23 -20.99 -21.98
N VAL A 50 2.41 -21.55 -21.76
CA VAL A 50 3.66 -20.84 -21.48
C VAL A 50 4.58 -20.91 -22.69
N TRP A 51 4.89 -19.76 -23.29
CA TRP A 51 5.86 -19.69 -24.39
C TRP A 51 7.09 -18.88 -24.01
N ARG A 52 8.24 -19.31 -24.53
CA ARG A 52 9.50 -18.56 -24.49
C ARG A 52 9.75 -17.89 -25.82
N PHE A 53 10.20 -16.63 -25.75
CA PHE A 53 10.60 -15.83 -26.90
C PHE A 53 11.94 -15.16 -26.64
N GLU A 54 12.68 -14.90 -27.71
CA GLU A 54 13.86 -14.05 -27.68
C GLU A 54 13.48 -12.57 -27.88
N GLY A 55 14.29 -11.65 -27.33
CA GLY A 55 14.12 -10.22 -27.52
C GLY A 55 13.35 -9.48 -26.42
N LYS A 56 12.83 -8.29 -26.74
CA LYS A 56 12.22 -7.37 -25.76
C LYS A 56 10.80 -7.79 -25.39
N SER A 57 10.52 -7.81 -24.09
CA SER A 57 9.22 -8.19 -23.53
C SER A 57 8.07 -7.20 -23.86
N GLU A 58 8.39 -5.99 -24.32
CA GLU A 58 7.42 -4.99 -24.80
C GLU A 58 6.60 -5.49 -26.00
N TYR A 59 7.18 -6.39 -26.81
CA TYR A 59 6.53 -6.97 -27.98
C TYR A 59 5.84 -8.32 -27.68
N ALA A 60 5.77 -8.74 -26.42
CA ALA A 60 5.29 -10.06 -26.04
C ALA A 60 3.91 -10.39 -26.63
N THR A 61 2.93 -9.51 -26.42
CA THR A 61 1.57 -9.67 -26.94
C THR A 61 1.54 -9.85 -28.46
N ALA A 62 2.30 -9.03 -29.20
CA ALA A 62 2.35 -9.09 -30.66
C ALA A 62 3.05 -10.36 -31.18
N LEU A 63 4.13 -10.79 -30.52
CA LEU A 63 4.84 -12.03 -30.87
C LEU A 63 3.99 -13.27 -30.62
N ILE A 64 3.27 -13.30 -29.50
CA ILE A 64 2.34 -14.37 -29.15
C ILE A 64 1.18 -14.40 -30.14
N GLU A 65 0.53 -13.26 -30.40
CA GLU A 65 -0.57 -13.15 -31.36
C GLU A 65 -0.16 -13.67 -32.74
N LYS A 66 0.99 -13.23 -33.23
CA LYS A 66 1.53 -13.70 -34.51
C LYS A 66 1.69 -15.22 -34.53
N ARG A 67 2.29 -15.81 -33.49
CA ARG A 67 2.51 -17.26 -33.42
C ARG A 67 1.21 -18.05 -33.26
N VAL A 68 0.26 -17.58 -32.45
CA VAL A 68 -1.09 -18.17 -32.31
C VAL A 68 -1.79 -18.22 -33.67
N ARG A 69 -1.79 -17.11 -34.40
CA ARG A 69 -2.38 -17.03 -35.75
C ARG A 69 -1.67 -17.95 -36.73
N THR A 70 -0.33 -17.97 -36.74
CA THR A 70 0.45 -18.84 -37.64
C THR A 70 0.20 -20.32 -37.38
N GLN A 71 -0.03 -20.71 -36.12
CA GLN A 71 -0.30 -22.10 -35.73
C GLN A 71 -1.79 -22.48 -35.82
N GLY A 72 -2.68 -21.52 -36.10
CA GLY A 72 -4.12 -21.77 -36.17
C GLY A 72 -4.73 -22.24 -34.84
N LEU A 73 -4.18 -21.79 -33.71
CA LEU A 73 -4.60 -22.27 -32.38
C LEU A 73 -5.93 -21.67 -31.89
N VAL A 74 -6.35 -20.56 -32.51
CA VAL A 74 -7.63 -19.90 -32.26
C VAL A 74 -8.24 -19.59 -33.62
N GLU A 75 -9.55 -19.77 -33.74
CA GLU A 75 -10.27 -19.41 -34.96
C GLU A 75 -10.31 -17.89 -35.14
N GLY A 76 -9.82 -17.41 -36.30
CA GLY A 76 -9.85 -16.00 -36.65
C GLY A 76 -8.83 -15.15 -35.89
N SER A 77 -9.25 -13.94 -35.49
CA SER A 77 -8.40 -13.01 -34.74
C SER A 77 -8.43 -13.35 -33.26
N ALA A 78 -7.27 -13.35 -32.61
CA ALA A 78 -7.15 -13.65 -31.19
C ALA A 78 -6.80 -12.39 -30.38
N HIS A 79 -7.41 -12.25 -29.21
CA HIS A 79 -6.93 -11.33 -28.18
C HIS A 79 -6.06 -12.10 -27.18
N ILE A 80 -4.87 -11.57 -26.90
CA ILE A 80 -3.92 -12.21 -25.98
C ILE A 80 -4.03 -11.58 -24.59
N ILE A 81 -4.45 -12.39 -23.63
CA ILE A 81 -4.53 -12.05 -22.22
C ILE A 81 -3.24 -12.50 -21.54
N MET A 82 -2.44 -11.54 -21.09
CA MET A 82 -1.19 -11.81 -20.39
C MET A 82 -1.45 -12.05 -18.90
N HIS A 83 -1.17 -13.26 -18.40
CA HIS A 83 -1.33 -13.58 -16.98
C HIS A 83 -0.05 -13.32 -16.20
N ARG A 84 1.09 -13.71 -16.78
CA ARG A 84 2.41 -13.52 -16.17
C ARG A 84 3.49 -13.39 -17.24
N LEU A 85 4.44 -12.50 -16.99
CA LEU A 85 5.58 -12.25 -17.85
C LEU A 85 6.86 -12.33 -17.02
N LEU A 86 7.75 -13.25 -17.38
CA LEU A 86 9.03 -13.48 -16.70
C LEU A 86 10.16 -13.11 -17.67
N LYS A 87 11.03 -12.19 -17.29
CA LYS A 87 12.25 -11.88 -18.05
C LYS A 87 13.29 -12.97 -17.77
N VAL A 88 13.86 -13.53 -18.82
CA VAL A 88 14.90 -14.58 -18.74
C VAL A 88 16.09 -14.17 -19.60
N PRO A 89 17.29 -14.72 -19.38
CA PRO A 89 18.43 -14.45 -20.25
C PRO A 89 18.08 -14.70 -21.72
N GLY A 90 18.35 -13.71 -22.57
CA GLY A 90 18.06 -13.74 -24.02
C GLY A 90 16.62 -13.40 -24.40
N GLY A 91 15.68 -13.22 -23.46
CA GLY A 91 14.31 -12.84 -23.80
C GLY A 91 13.31 -12.91 -22.65
N PHE A 92 12.16 -13.55 -22.87
CA PHE A 92 11.10 -13.66 -21.87
C PHE A 92 10.29 -14.96 -22.02
N GLN A 93 9.69 -15.38 -20.91
CA GLN A 93 8.60 -16.34 -20.91
C GLN A 93 7.29 -15.62 -20.60
N ALA A 94 6.22 -16.02 -21.27
CA ALA A 94 4.89 -15.48 -21.08
C ALA A 94 3.91 -16.62 -20.82
N PHE A 95 3.20 -16.54 -19.69
CA PHE A 95 2.00 -17.34 -19.44
C PHE A 95 0.79 -16.52 -19.85
N PHE A 96 0.01 -17.03 -20.80
CA PHE A 96 -1.06 -16.28 -21.45
C PHE A 96 -2.26 -17.16 -21.79
N SER A 97 -3.41 -16.52 -22.01
CA SER A 97 -4.55 -17.12 -22.70
C SER A 97 -4.81 -16.35 -24.00
N ALA A 98 -4.99 -17.07 -25.11
CA ALA A 98 -5.51 -16.54 -26.35
C ALA A 98 -7.01 -16.85 -26.44
N VAL A 99 -7.82 -15.80 -26.52
CA VAL A 99 -9.27 -15.88 -26.66
C VAL A 99 -9.67 -15.36 -28.04
N SER A 100 -10.78 -15.83 -28.62
CA SER A 100 -11.28 -15.23 -29.85
C SER A 100 -11.62 -13.76 -29.63
N LEU A 101 -11.37 -12.92 -30.64
CA LEU A 101 -11.62 -11.49 -30.57
C LEU A 101 -13.10 -11.20 -30.31
N ASP A 102 -13.99 -11.99 -30.90
CA ASP A 102 -15.44 -11.86 -30.71
C ASP A 102 -15.86 -12.13 -29.27
N LEU A 103 -15.35 -13.20 -28.65
CA LEU A 103 -15.61 -13.51 -27.24
C LEU A 103 -15.09 -12.40 -26.33
N TRP A 104 -13.88 -11.91 -26.59
CA TRP A 104 -13.27 -10.81 -25.84
C TRP A 104 -14.10 -9.52 -25.94
N GLN A 105 -14.46 -9.12 -27.15
CA GLN A 105 -15.25 -7.90 -27.38
C GLN A 105 -16.63 -8.01 -26.75
N ARG A 106 -17.31 -9.15 -26.92
CA ARG A 106 -18.63 -9.39 -26.35
C ARG A 106 -18.62 -9.40 -24.83
N SER A 107 -17.64 -10.07 -24.22
CA SER A 107 -17.49 -10.09 -22.75
C SER A 107 -17.13 -8.72 -22.18
N SER A 108 -16.22 -8.00 -22.83
CA SER A 108 -15.84 -6.64 -22.44
C SER A 108 -17.00 -5.65 -22.56
N GLN A 109 -17.77 -5.73 -23.65
CA GLN A 109 -18.94 -4.88 -23.86
C GLN A 109 -20.02 -5.19 -22.83
N TRP A 110 -20.37 -6.47 -22.67
CA TRP A 110 -21.38 -6.88 -21.69
C TRP A 110 -21.00 -6.47 -20.27
N ALA A 111 -19.74 -6.62 -19.86
CA ALA A 111 -19.30 -6.21 -18.52
C ALA A 111 -19.42 -4.69 -18.31
N LYS A 112 -19.14 -3.88 -19.33
CA LYS A 112 -19.30 -2.41 -19.29
C LYS A 112 -20.75 -1.94 -19.24
N GLU A 113 -21.67 -2.73 -19.78
CA GLU A 113 -23.10 -2.42 -19.78
C GLU A 113 -23.78 -2.74 -18.43
N GLN A 114 -23.05 -3.33 -17.47
CA GLN A 114 -23.60 -3.61 -16.14
C GLN A 114 -23.66 -2.35 -15.29
N ASN A 115 -24.69 -2.26 -14.45
CA ASN A 115 -24.89 -1.12 -13.54
C ASN A 115 -23.96 -1.15 -12.32
N ASP A 116 -23.36 -2.30 -12.02
CA ASP A 116 -22.52 -2.56 -10.86
C ASP A 116 -21.20 -3.20 -11.32
N HIS A 117 -20.20 -3.27 -10.43
CA HIS A 117 -18.89 -3.84 -10.69
C HIS A 117 -19.00 -5.27 -11.21
N CYS A 118 -18.61 -5.47 -12.46
CA CYS A 118 -18.57 -6.78 -13.11
C CYS A 118 -17.14 -7.07 -13.55
N LEU A 119 -16.40 -7.85 -12.75
CA LEU A 119 -15.01 -8.18 -13.05
C LEU A 119 -14.91 -9.52 -13.78
N VAL A 120 -14.38 -9.49 -14.99
CA VAL A 120 -14.22 -10.68 -15.85
C VAL A 120 -12.78 -11.17 -15.78
N MET A 121 -12.57 -12.47 -15.64
CA MET A 121 -11.25 -13.12 -15.61
C MET A 121 -11.29 -14.46 -16.33
N THR A 122 -10.14 -15.00 -16.72
CA THR A 122 -10.05 -16.35 -17.29
C THR A 122 -9.49 -17.34 -16.28
N THR A 123 -9.74 -18.63 -16.50
CA THR A 123 -9.17 -19.71 -15.69
C THR A 123 -7.64 -19.65 -15.58
N GLY A 124 -6.93 -19.20 -16.62
CA GLY A 124 -5.47 -19.00 -16.56
C GLY A 124 -5.04 -18.00 -15.48
N GLY A 125 -5.79 -16.92 -15.31
CA GLY A 125 -5.55 -15.94 -14.23
C GLY A 125 -5.69 -16.57 -12.85
N LEU A 126 -6.73 -17.38 -12.63
CA LEU A 126 -6.94 -18.11 -11.37
C LEU A 126 -5.85 -19.14 -11.10
N LEU A 127 -5.39 -19.82 -12.15
CA LEU A 127 -4.41 -20.88 -12.05
C LEU A 127 -3.03 -20.36 -11.57
N CYS A 128 -2.61 -19.16 -12.00
CA CYS A 128 -1.31 -18.60 -11.62
C CYS A 128 -1.35 -17.58 -10.47
N ASN A 129 -2.55 -17.15 -10.02
CA ASN A 129 -2.65 -16.13 -8.98
C ASN A 129 -2.12 -16.64 -7.64
N GLY A 130 -1.13 -15.95 -7.06
CA GLY A 130 -0.53 -16.35 -5.78
C GLY A 130 0.41 -17.55 -5.84
N VAL A 131 0.72 -18.09 -7.03
CA VAL A 131 1.76 -19.12 -7.20
C VAL A 131 3.11 -18.44 -7.36
N ASP A 132 3.99 -18.54 -6.38
CA ASP A 132 5.33 -17.93 -6.39
C ASP A 132 6.40 -18.87 -6.98
N ALA A 133 7.66 -18.42 -7.03
CA ALA A 133 8.76 -19.26 -7.47
C ALA A 133 8.95 -20.45 -6.50
N GLY A 134 9.14 -21.64 -7.05
CA GLY A 134 9.17 -22.88 -6.28
C GLY A 134 7.78 -23.40 -5.90
N GLN A 135 6.71 -23.02 -6.60
CA GLN A 135 5.35 -23.50 -6.33
C GLN A 135 4.63 -23.96 -7.61
N ALA A 136 3.64 -24.82 -7.42
CA ALA A 136 2.71 -25.22 -8.48
C ALA A 136 1.27 -25.25 -7.99
N ARG A 137 0.34 -25.02 -8.91
CA ARG A 137 -1.09 -25.20 -8.68
C ARG A 137 -1.69 -26.07 -9.76
N LEU A 138 -2.48 -27.04 -9.33
CA LEU A 138 -3.31 -27.86 -10.17
C LEU A 138 -4.78 -27.57 -9.93
N LEU A 139 -5.52 -27.37 -11.02
CA LEU A 139 -6.97 -27.15 -11.00
C LEU A 139 -7.67 -28.16 -11.89
N LEU A 140 -8.73 -28.78 -11.37
CA LEU A 140 -9.69 -29.54 -12.16
C LEU A 140 -10.90 -28.66 -12.49
N SER A 141 -11.16 -28.47 -13.77
CA SER A 141 -12.43 -27.90 -14.22
C SER A 141 -13.17 -28.85 -15.11
N GLN A 142 -14.37 -29.26 -14.67
CA GLN A 142 -15.11 -30.41 -15.16
C GLN A 142 -14.22 -31.65 -15.20
N ARG A 143 -13.67 -31.97 -16.37
CA ARG A 143 -12.77 -33.10 -16.61
C ARG A 143 -11.48 -32.69 -17.31
N ARG A 144 -11.17 -31.39 -17.25
CA ARG A 144 -9.91 -30.77 -17.68
C ARG A 144 -9.01 -30.56 -16.49
N LEU A 145 -7.89 -31.26 -16.45
CA LEU A 145 -6.85 -31.05 -15.45
C LEU A 145 -5.82 -30.07 -16.01
N MET A 146 -5.52 -29.01 -15.26
CA MET A 146 -4.54 -27.99 -15.62
C MET A 146 -3.51 -27.86 -14.52
N CYS A 147 -2.25 -27.68 -14.89
CA CYS A 147 -1.13 -27.46 -13.99
C CYS A 147 -0.36 -26.23 -14.45
N PHE A 148 -0.18 -25.28 -13.55
CA PHE A 148 0.79 -24.19 -13.71
C PHE A 148 1.82 -24.31 -12.61
N ALA A 149 3.09 -24.17 -12.97
CA ALA A 149 4.19 -24.16 -12.04
C ALA A 149 5.15 -23.03 -12.36
N HIS A 150 5.75 -22.46 -11.32
CA HIS A 150 6.84 -21.53 -11.45
C HIS A 150 8.04 -22.10 -10.70
N SER A 151 9.05 -22.53 -11.45
CA SER A 151 10.29 -23.11 -10.94
C SER A 151 11.47 -22.16 -11.18
N GLU A 152 12.65 -22.53 -10.68
CA GLU A 152 13.90 -21.80 -10.95
C GLU A 152 14.23 -21.75 -12.45
N GLU A 153 13.84 -22.76 -13.22
CA GLU A 153 14.04 -22.83 -14.67
C GLU A 153 13.02 -21.98 -15.46
N GLY A 154 12.04 -21.42 -14.75
CA GLY A 154 10.97 -20.60 -15.30
C GLY A 154 9.59 -21.20 -15.11
N MET A 155 8.65 -20.73 -15.91
CA MET A 155 7.25 -21.12 -15.87
C MET A 155 6.99 -22.35 -16.72
N VAL A 156 6.10 -23.22 -16.26
CA VAL A 156 5.63 -24.40 -16.98
C VAL A 156 4.11 -24.47 -16.90
N PHE A 157 3.48 -24.82 -18.01
CA PHE A 157 2.06 -25.13 -18.05
C PHE A 157 1.83 -26.46 -18.75
N ALA A 158 0.88 -27.23 -18.24
CA ALA A 158 0.40 -28.44 -18.87
C ALA A 158 -1.10 -28.58 -18.62
N SER A 159 -1.82 -29.16 -19.58
CA SER A 159 -3.21 -29.53 -19.39
C SER A 159 -3.55 -30.82 -20.11
N THR A 160 -4.52 -31.55 -19.56
CA THR A 160 -5.05 -32.79 -20.15
C THR A 160 -6.55 -32.82 -19.95
N GLN A 161 -7.28 -33.24 -20.99
CA GLN A 161 -8.72 -33.47 -20.93
C GLN A 161 -8.98 -34.98 -20.78
N ALA A 162 -9.89 -35.37 -19.89
CA ALA A 162 -10.42 -36.73 -19.90
C ALA A 162 -11.49 -36.87 -20.98
N LEU A 163 -11.19 -37.71 -21.98
CA LEU A 163 -12.12 -38.05 -23.05
C LEU A 163 -12.97 -39.24 -22.60
N GLY A 164 -14.25 -38.98 -22.32
CA GLY A 164 -15.21 -39.96 -21.81
C GLY A 164 -15.62 -39.70 -20.36
N SER A 165 -16.75 -40.30 -19.96
CA SER A 165 -17.43 -40.05 -18.68
C SER A 165 -17.01 -40.98 -17.54
N GLY A 166 -16.22 -42.02 -17.80
CA GLY A 166 -15.82 -43.01 -16.81
C GLY A 166 -14.61 -42.61 -15.96
N ALA A 167 -14.48 -43.23 -14.79
CA ALA A 167 -13.34 -43.06 -13.88
C ALA A 167 -11.99 -43.45 -14.51
N SER A 168 -11.97 -44.44 -15.40
CA SER A 168 -10.77 -44.87 -16.12
C SER A 168 -10.20 -43.76 -17.02
N ALA A 169 -11.07 -43.01 -17.71
CA ALA A 169 -10.65 -41.89 -18.53
C ALA A 169 -9.99 -40.78 -17.69
N MET A 170 -10.56 -40.47 -16.52
CA MET A 170 -9.98 -39.48 -15.62
C MET A 170 -8.65 -39.95 -15.03
N THR A 171 -8.55 -41.24 -14.68
CA THR A 171 -7.32 -41.86 -14.17
C THR A 171 -6.20 -41.74 -15.19
N SER A 172 -6.46 -42.13 -16.45
CA SER A 172 -5.48 -42.02 -17.53
C SER A 172 -5.03 -40.57 -17.74
N SER A 173 -5.96 -39.61 -17.80
CA SER A 173 -5.60 -38.20 -18.01
C SER A 173 -4.80 -37.61 -16.85
N ALA A 174 -5.19 -37.91 -15.60
CA ALA A 174 -4.44 -37.48 -14.42
C ALA A 174 -3.03 -38.07 -14.40
N GLN A 175 -2.88 -39.37 -14.70
CA GLN A 175 -1.58 -40.03 -14.78
C GLN A 175 -0.69 -39.42 -15.87
N VAL A 176 -1.24 -39.15 -17.07
CA VAL A 176 -0.48 -38.53 -18.17
C VAL A 176 0.05 -37.16 -17.76
N LEU A 177 -0.79 -36.30 -17.18
CA LEU A 177 -0.36 -34.96 -16.78
C LEU A 177 0.73 -35.04 -15.70
N VAL A 178 0.51 -35.84 -14.67
CA VAL A 178 1.43 -35.95 -13.53
C VAL A 178 2.75 -36.61 -13.96
N ALA A 179 2.71 -37.62 -14.84
CA ALA A 179 3.91 -38.25 -15.39
C ALA A 179 4.75 -37.28 -16.23
N ASN A 180 4.10 -36.49 -17.10
CA ASN A 180 4.76 -35.47 -17.92
C ASN A 180 5.42 -34.37 -17.08
N GLN A 181 4.90 -34.11 -15.87
CA GLN A 181 5.42 -33.12 -14.94
C GLN A 181 6.17 -33.74 -13.74
N SER A 182 6.48 -35.04 -13.79
CA SER A 182 6.95 -35.79 -12.62
C SER A 182 8.24 -35.23 -12.03
N ALA A 183 9.27 -35.01 -12.85
CA ALA A 183 10.54 -34.45 -12.41
C ALA A 183 10.38 -33.08 -11.72
N LEU A 184 9.48 -32.24 -12.24
CA LEU A 184 9.18 -30.94 -11.66
C LEU A 184 8.45 -31.08 -10.32
N LEU A 185 7.36 -31.86 -10.30
CA LEU A 185 6.52 -32.04 -9.11
C LEU A 185 7.28 -32.70 -7.97
N SER A 186 8.08 -33.74 -8.24
CA SER A 186 8.91 -34.41 -7.24
C SER A 186 9.98 -33.47 -6.66
N ARG A 187 10.51 -32.51 -7.45
CA ARG A 187 11.46 -31.50 -6.95
C ARG A 187 10.80 -30.45 -6.05
N LEU A 188 9.57 -30.03 -6.38
CA LEU A 188 8.82 -29.07 -5.58
C LEU A 188 8.39 -29.66 -4.23
N GLY A 189 8.01 -30.94 -4.24
CA GLY A 189 7.48 -31.63 -3.06
C GLY A 189 6.02 -31.26 -2.74
N PRO A 190 5.41 -31.99 -1.80
CA PRO A 190 3.96 -31.92 -1.53
C PRO A 190 3.47 -30.56 -1.00
N ASP A 191 4.27 -29.90 -0.16
CA ASP A 191 3.88 -28.65 0.49
C ASP A 191 3.90 -27.44 -0.45
N ALA A 192 4.59 -27.56 -1.59
CA ALA A 192 4.69 -26.52 -2.61
C ALA A 192 3.67 -26.70 -3.75
N VAL A 193 2.87 -27.77 -3.70
CA VAL A 193 1.88 -28.10 -4.74
C VAL A 193 0.48 -27.94 -4.18
N GLU A 194 -0.26 -26.99 -4.74
CA GLU A 194 -1.66 -26.75 -4.39
C GLU A 194 -2.61 -27.50 -5.34
N TRP A 195 -3.68 -28.04 -4.78
CA TRP A 195 -4.72 -28.75 -5.52
C TRP A 195 -6.11 -28.17 -5.24
N GLY A 196 -6.97 -28.07 -6.25
CA GLY A 196 -8.40 -27.92 -6.03
C GLY A 196 -9.27 -28.14 -7.25
N ALA A 197 -10.53 -28.49 -7.01
CA ALA A 197 -11.54 -28.54 -8.06
C ALA A 197 -12.04 -27.10 -8.31
N LEU A 198 -11.67 -26.50 -9.46
CA LEU A 198 -12.27 -25.24 -9.90
C LEU A 198 -13.77 -25.41 -10.12
N TRP A 199 -14.16 -26.52 -10.76
CA TRP A 199 -15.55 -26.92 -10.91
C TRP A 199 -15.63 -28.42 -11.12
N SER A 200 -16.33 -29.17 -10.27
CA SER A 200 -16.62 -30.59 -10.53
C SER A 200 -17.97 -31.01 -9.95
N THR A 201 -18.76 -31.70 -10.77
CA THR A 201 -19.98 -32.41 -10.34
C THR A 201 -19.69 -33.86 -9.94
N GLN A 202 -18.44 -34.33 -10.12
CA GLN A 202 -18.02 -35.70 -9.83
C GLN A 202 -16.93 -35.69 -8.75
N PRO A 203 -17.28 -35.91 -7.47
CA PRO A 203 -16.29 -35.94 -6.39
C PRO A 203 -15.17 -36.97 -6.59
N ALA A 204 -15.50 -38.11 -7.20
CA ALA A 204 -14.54 -39.18 -7.50
C ALA A 204 -13.39 -38.72 -8.42
N ASP A 205 -13.65 -37.81 -9.36
CA ASP A 205 -12.58 -37.27 -10.24
C ASP A 205 -11.54 -36.50 -9.42
N GLY A 206 -11.97 -35.83 -8.35
CA GLY A 206 -11.09 -35.12 -7.43
C GLY A 206 -10.16 -36.09 -6.69
N GLU A 207 -10.71 -37.19 -6.16
CA GLU A 207 -9.95 -38.23 -5.46
C GLU A 207 -8.93 -38.91 -6.38
N ILE A 208 -9.33 -39.21 -7.62
CA ILE A 208 -8.44 -39.78 -8.65
C ILE A 208 -7.24 -38.87 -8.91
N CYS A 209 -7.47 -37.55 -9.05
CA CYS A 209 -6.39 -36.59 -9.28
C CYS A 209 -5.44 -36.47 -8.08
N VAL A 210 -5.98 -36.43 -6.86
CA VAL A 210 -5.16 -36.39 -5.63
C VAL A 210 -4.32 -37.65 -5.51
N SER A 211 -4.89 -38.83 -5.80
CA SER A 211 -4.16 -40.10 -5.77
C SER A 211 -3.03 -40.14 -6.80
N ALA A 212 -3.28 -39.65 -8.03
CA ALA A 212 -2.23 -39.54 -9.05
C ALA A 212 -1.09 -38.61 -8.60
N LEU A 213 -1.41 -37.47 -7.98
CA LEU A 213 -0.42 -36.53 -7.43
C LEU A 213 0.39 -37.16 -6.28
N GLN A 214 -0.28 -37.84 -5.35
CA GLN A 214 0.37 -38.55 -4.24
C GLN A 214 1.40 -39.57 -4.75
N GLY A 215 1.10 -40.25 -5.86
CA GLY A 215 2.02 -41.22 -6.48
C GLY A 215 3.36 -40.61 -6.90
N VAL A 216 3.44 -39.31 -7.20
CA VAL A 216 4.66 -38.61 -7.62
C VAL A 216 5.26 -37.74 -6.51
N LEU A 217 4.42 -37.17 -5.65
CA LEU A 217 4.86 -36.31 -4.53
C LEU A 217 5.30 -37.12 -3.30
N GLY A 218 4.90 -38.39 -3.20
CA GLY A 218 5.14 -39.25 -2.03
C GLY A 218 4.16 -39.01 -0.87
N SER A 219 3.47 -37.87 -0.84
CA SER A 219 2.38 -37.57 0.10
C SER A 219 1.31 -36.67 -0.53
N ALA A 220 0.25 -36.36 0.23
CA ALA A 220 -0.82 -35.52 -0.25
C ALA A 220 -0.33 -34.07 -0.54
N PRO A 221 -0.77 -33.45 -1.64
CA PRO A 221 -0.55 -32.03 -1.89
C PRO A 221 -1.38 -31.17 -0.92
N VAL A 222 -1.13 -29.86 -0.93
CA VAL A 222 -1.95 -28.88 -0.20
C VAL A 222 -3.31 -28.74 -0.89
N VAL A 223 -4.35 -29.35 -0.30
CA VAL A 223 -5.72 -29.30 -0.83
C VAL A 223 -6.39 -27.99 -0.42
N MET A 224 -6.74 -27.17 -1.42
CA MET A 224 -7.49 -25.94 -1.23
C MET A 224 -8.90 -26.23 -0.69
N LYS A 225 -9.40 -25.34 0.16
CA LYS A 225 -10.75 -25.47 0.73
C LYS A 225 -11.81 -25.22 -0.34
N ALA A 226 -12.41 -26.29 -0.84
CA ALA A 226 -13.55 -26.22 -1.75
C ALA A 226 -14.85 -25.86 -1.01
N ALA A 227 -15.66 -25.01 -1.63
CA ALA A 227 -17.06 -24.85 -1.29
C ALA A 227 -17.87 -25.99 -1.91
N GLU A 228 -18.91 -26.41 -1.19
CA GLU A 228 -19.92 -27.31 -1.73
C GLU A 228 -21.17 -26.50 -2.10
N LEU A 229 -21.55 -26.58 -3.37
CA LEU A 229 -22.73 -25.94 -3.92
C LEU A 229 -23.75 -27.00 -4.35
N SER A 230 -25.02 -26.62 -4.36
CA SER A 230 -26.10 -27.41 -4.96
C SER A 230 -26.46 -26.84 -6.33
N LEU A 231 -26.35 -27.62 -7.40
CA LEU A 231 -26.79 -27.28 -8.76
C LEU A 231 -27.87 -28.27 -9.19
N ALA A 232 -29.11 -27.81 -9.38
CA ALA A 232 -30.24 -28.67 -9.76
C ALA A 232 -30.39 -29.95 -8.88
N GLY A 233 -29.98 -29.88 -7.61
CA GLY A 233 -30.00 -31.01 -6.67
C GLY A 233 -28.71 -31.86 -6.65
N GLU A 234 -27.79 -31.64 -7.58
CA GLU A 234 -26.47 -32.27 -7.59
C GLU A 234 -25.46 -31.48 -6.75
N ARG A 235 -24.52 -32.19 -6.11
CA ARG A 235 -23.43 -31.58 -5.35
C ARG A 235 -22.30 -31.19 -6.29
N VAL A 236 -21.87 -29.93 -6.20
CA VAL A 236 -20.74 -29.38 -6.94
C VAL A 236 -19.65 -28.99 -5.96
N GLN A 237 -18.43 -29.47 -6.18
CA GLN A 237 -17.24 -29.01 -5.47
C GLN A 237 -16.53 -27.93 -6.27
N THR A 238 -16.25 -26.80 -5.63
CA THR A 238 -15.61 -25.66 -6.29
C THR A 238 -14.76 -24.81 -5.36
N VAL A 239 -13.54 -24.48 -5.78
CA VAL A 239 -12.70 -23.43 -5.17
C VAL A 239 -12.87 -22.07 -5.86
N MET A 240 -13.69 -22.01 -6.92
CA MET A 240 -13.82 -20.85 -7.80
C MET A 240 -14.20 -19.57 -7.05
N PRO A 241 -15.17 -19.54 -6.11
CA PRO A 241 -15.52 -18.29 -5.44
C PRO A 241 -14.35 -17.69 -4.67
N ALA A 242 -13.59 -18.52 -3.95
CA ALA A 242 -12.40 -18.08 -3.21
C ALA A 242 -11.29 -17.61 -4.15
N LEU A 243 -10.99 -18.37 -5.21
CA LEU A 243 -9.94 -17.98 -6.16
C LEU A 243 -10.30 -16.74 -6.97
N ALA A 244 -11.56 -16.61 -7.42
CA ALA A 244 -12.02 -15.46 -8.18
C ALA A 244 -11.89 -14.18 -7.35
N ARG A 245 -12.30 -14.24 -6.09
CA ARG A 245 -12.14 -13.16 -5.11
C ARG A 245 -10.68 -12.71 -4.98
N ASP A 246 -9.77 -13.66 -4.80
CA ASP A 246 -8.37 -13.36 -4.56
C ASP A 246 -7.66 -12.86 -5.83
N ALA A 247 -8.10 -13.33 -7.01
CA ALA A 247 -7.51 -12.97 -8.29
C ALA A 247 -8.10 -11.69 -8.90
N ALA A 248 -9.33 -11.31 -8.55
CA ALA A 248 -10.11 -10.22 -9.17
C ALA A 248 -9.31 -8.93 -9.37
N GLY A 249 -8.64 -8.44 -8.33
CA GLY A 249 -7.93 -7.18 -8.42
C GLY A 249 -6.68 -7.20 -9.32
N ARG A 250 -6.13 -8.37 -9.65
CA ARG A 250 -4.89 -8.51 -10.44
C ARG A 250 -5.17 -9.02 -11.85
N HIS A 251 -5.96 -10.08 -11.96
CA HIS A 251 -6.17 -10.82 -13.19
C HIS A 251 -7.50 -10.52 -13.89
N ALA A 252 -8.33 -9.63 -13.33
CA ALA A 252 -9.48 -9.13 -14.07
C ALA A 252 -9.03 -8.38 -15.33
N LEU A 253 -9.76 -8.62 -16.42
CA LEU A 253 -9.51 -8.08 -17.74
C LEU A 253 -10.01 -6.63 -17.86
N ASN A 254 -10.77 -6.17 -16.86
CA ASN A 254 -11.30 -4.83 -16.76
C ASN A 254 -10.19 -3.75 -16.71
N PRO A 255 -10.50 -2.52 -17.17
CA PRO A 255 -9.62 -1.38 -16.98
C PRO A 255 -9.11 -1.23 -15.55
N PHE A 256 -7.93 -0.63 -15.40
CA PHE A 256 -7.31 -0.45 -14.09
C PHE A 256 -8.19 0.33 -13.11
N ALA A 257 -8.92 1.33 -13.59
CA ALA A 257 -9.83 2.13 -12.76
C ALA A 257 -10.92 1.29 -12.09
N GLU A 258 -11.58 0.40 -12.83
CA GLU A 258 -12.63 -0.49 -12.31
C GLU A 258 -12.08 -1.50 -11.28
N ARG A 259 -10.85 -2.02 -11.51
CA ARG A 259 -10.18 -2.90 -10.55
C ARG A 259 -9.84 -2.19 -9.24
N VAL A 260 -9.45 -0.91 -9.32
CA VAL A 260 -9.18 -0.08 -8.14
C VAL A 260 -10.48 0.27 -7.42
N ALA A 261 -11.54 0.61 -8.15
CA ALA A 261 -12.86 0.91 -7.57
C ALA A 261 -13.41 -0.29 -6.79
N TRP A 262 -13.39 -1.48 -7.39
CA TRP A 262 -13.78 -2.72 -6.71
C TRP A 262 -12.92 -3.01 -5.46
N ARG A 263 -11.60 -2.80 -5.54
CA ARG A 263 -10.75 -2.92 -4.35
C ARG A 263 -11.13 -1.90 -3.29
N ALA A 264 -11.35 -0.64 -3.67
CA ALA A 264 -11.66 0.44 -2.76
C ALA A 264 -12.91 0.11 -1.94
N GLU A 265 -14.01 -0.31 -2.57
CA GLU A 265 -15.26 -0.73 -1.90
C GLU A 265 -15.02 -1.80 -0.82
N ARG A 266 -14.08 -2.71 -1.06
CA ARG A 266 -13.74 -3.78 -0.12
C ARG A 266 -12.95 -3.29 1.10
N TRP A 267 -12.19 -2.19 0.95
CA TRP A 267 -11.45 -1.56 2.04
C TRP A 267 -12.24 -0.42 2.71
N VAL A 268 -13.33 0.07 2.11
CA VAL A 268 -14.14 1.17 2.67
C VAL A 268 -14.52 0.88 4.12
N ALA A 269 -15.03 -0.32 4.44
CA ALA A 269 -15.41 -0.64 5.82
C ALA A 269 -14.22 -0.56 6.82
N SER A 270 -13.05 -1.06 6.43
CA SER A 270 -11.83 -1.00 7.25
C SER A 270 -11.31 0.43 7.38
N ILE A 271 -11.38 1.22 6.32
CA ILE A 271 -10.99 2.62 6.30
C ILE A 271 -11.96 3.46 7.14
N THR A 272 -13.27 3.21 7.05
CA THR A 272 -14.29 3.86 7.88
C THR A 272 -14.08 3.51 9.35
N ALA A 273 -13.79 2.25 9.68
CA ALA A 273 -13.48 1.85 11.05
C ALA A 273 -12.22 2.57 11.58
N LEU A 274 -11.14 2.62 10.79
CA LEU A 274 -9.92 3.36 11.13
C LEU A 274 -10.21 4.86 11.32
N THR A 275 -11.01 5.45 10.42
CA THR A 275 -11.40 6.87 10.49
C THR A 275 -12.24 7.15 11.73
N ALA A 276 -13.14 6.23 12.12
CA ALA A 276 -13.91 6.35 13.35
C ALA A 276 -13.02 6.27 14.60
N VAL A 277 -12.00 5.40 14.60
CA VAL A 277 -11.01 5.31 15.70
C VAL A 277 -10.20 6.61 15.80
N VAL A 278 -9.69 7.13 14.68
CA VAL A 278 -8.94 8.39 14.65
C VAL A 278 -9.84 9.56 15.08
N GLY A 279 -11.08 9.61 14.60
CA GLY A 279 -12.06 10.60 15.03
C GLY A 279 -12.35 10.54 16.53
N GLY A 280 -12.52 9.34 17.08
CA GLY A 280 -12.70 9.13 18.52
C GLY A 280 -11.48 9.58 19.34
N ALA A 281 -10.27 9.29 18.87
CA ALA A 281 -9.03 9.75 19.50
C ALA A 281 -8.92 11.29 19.49
N LEU A 282 -9.28 11.94 18.39
CA LEU A 282 -9.29 13.40 18.28
C LEU A 282 -10.32 14.04 19.23
N VAL A 283 -11.51 13.45 19.36
CA VAL A 283 -12.53 13.89 20.33
C VAL A 283 -12.02 13.74 21.77
N ALA A 284 -11.38 12.62 22.10
CA ALA A 284 -10.81 12.39 23.42
C ALA A 284 -9.68 13.39 23.76
N VAL A 285 -8.80 13.68 22.80
CA VAL A 285 -7.75 14.71 22.95
C VAL A 285 -8.36 16.11 23.11
N GLY A 286 -9.42 16.43 22.35
CA GLY A 286 -10.16 17.69 22.50
C GLY A 286 -10.76 17.84 23.91
N ALA A 287 -11.40 16.81 24.45
CA ALA A 287 -11.96 16.81 25.79
C ALA A 287 -10.89 16.90 26.89
N PHE A 288 -9.73 16.25 26.69
CA PHE A 288 -8.62 16.32 27.63
C PHE A 288 -7.97 17.72 27.65
N THR A 289 -7.79 18.33 26.49
CA THR A 289 -7.24 19.70 26.39
C THR A 289 -8.22 20.75 26.94
N SER A 290 -9.54 20.57 26.79
CA SER A 290 -10.51 21.45 27.45
C SER A 290 -10.48 21.33 28.97
N GLN A 291 -10.37 20.11 29.52
CA GLN A 291 -10.23 19.91 30.97
C GLN A 291 -8.96 20.56 31.52
N GLN A 292 -7.83 20.45 30.81
CA GLN A 292 -6.60 21.14 31.22
C GLN A 292 -6.72 22.66 31.12
N ALA A 293 -7.40 23.18 30.11
CA ALA A 293 -7.63 24.62 29.96
C ALA A 293 -8.52 25.17 31.09
N ASP A 294 -9.53 24.41 31.53
CA ASP A 294 -10.39 24.79 32.65
C ASP A 294 -9.62 24.73 33.99
N ALA A 295 -8.80 23.70 34.19
CA ALA A 295 -7.91 23.62 35.36
C ALA A 295 -6.92 24.80 35.42
N GLN A 296 -6.34 25.22 34.29
CA GLN A 296 -5.46 26.39 34.22
C GLN A 296 -6.21 27.72 34.45
N ARG A 297 -7.47 27.82 34.03
CA ARG A 297 -8.31 28.99 34.32
C ARG A 297 -8.62 29.11 35.81
N ASP A 298 -8.90 28.00 36.47
CA ASP A 298 -9.15 27.96 37.91
C ASP A 298 -7.88 28.29 38.71
N GLU A 299 -6.73 27.75 38.32
CA GLU A 299 -5.43 28.13 38.89
C GLU A 299 -5.14 29.63 38.67
N GLY A 300 -5.38 30.16 37.47
CA GLY A 300 -5.21 31.58 37.16
C GLY A 300 -6.15 32.50 37.95
N GLN A 301 -7.39 32.07 38.20
CA GLN A 301 -8.32 32.78 39.08
C GLN A 301 -7.85 32.75 40.53
N SER A 302 -7.32 31.63 41.00
CA SER A 302 -6.76 31.52 42.36
C SER A 302 -5.54 32.42 42.55
N GLN A 303 -4.67 32.55 41.54
CA GLN A 303 -3.53 33.47 41.56
C GLN A 303 -3.96 34.94 41.52
N ARG A 304 -5.02 35.28 40.76
CA ARG A 304 -5.62 36.62 40.80
C ARG A 304 -6.24 36.96 42.15
N ALA A 305 -6.89 35.99 42.80
CA ALA A 305 -7.40 36.15 44.15
C ALA A 305 -6.27 36.36 45.17
N GLN A 306 -5.15 35.65 45.02
CA GLN A 306 -3.95 35.85 45.84
C GLN A 306 -3.29 37.21 45.59
N LEU A 307 -3.23 37.68 44.33
CA LEU A 307 -2.72 39.01 43.98
C LEU A 307 -3.61 40.12 44.55
N ALA A 308 -4.94 39.96 44.52
CA ALA A 308 -5.87 40.89 45.15
C ALA A 308 -5.68 40.91 46.69
N ALA A 309 -5.47 39.75 47.30
CA ALA A 309 -5.17 39.66 48.74
C ALA A 309 -3.79 40.26 49.09
N MET A 310 -2.78 40.12 48.23
CA MET A 310 -1.49 40.79 48.39
C MET A 310 -1.61 42.29 48.20
N GLN A 311 -2.40 42.78 47.23
CA GLN A 311 -2.68 44.21 47.06
C GLN A 311 -3.38 44.82 48.28
N GLN A 312 -4.33 44.09 48.89
CA GLN A 312 -4.94 44.51 50.16
C GLN A 312 -3.91 44.56 51.31
N ARG A 313 -2.97 43.61 51.35
CA ARG A 313 -1.86 43.66 52.32
C ARG A 313 -0.89 44.82 52.02
N ILE A 314 -0.62 45.15 50.76
CA ILE A 314 0.23 46.29 50.36
C ILE A 314 -0.44 47.62 50.70
N GLN A 315 -1.76 47.73 50.53
CA GLN A 315 -2.53 48.90 50.99
C GLN A 315 -2.56 49.03 52.51
N ALA A 316 -2.61 47.91 53.24
CA ALA A 316 -2.48 47.93 54.71
C ALA A 316 -1.06 48.35 55.17
N VAL A 317 -0.02 48.07 54.38
CA VAL A 317 1.37 48.47 54.65
C VAL A 317 1.65 49.93 54.26
N THR A 318 0.72 50.63 53.59
CA THR A 318 0.88 52.06 53.25
C THR A 318 0.71 53.01 54.45
N THR A 319 0.46 52.49 55.66
CA THR A 319 0.38 53.28 56.91
C THR A 319 1.59 53.11 57.85
N VAL A 320 2.69 52.48 57.40
CA VAL A 320 3.91 52.37 58.19
C VAL A 320 5.09 52.98 57.45
N GLN A 321 5.79 53.88 58.16
CA GLN A 321 6.97 54.63 57.72
C GLN A 321 8.04 53.74 57.06
N ALA A 322 8.65 54.28 56.00
CA ALA A 322 9.72 53.66 55.22
C ALA A 322 10.98 53.36 56.04
N PRO A 323 11.65 52.24 55.74
CA PRO A 323 13.10 52.17 55.73
C PRO A 323 13.63 52.14 54.29
N GLN A 324 14.52 53.07 53.99
CA GLN A 324 15.30 53.15 52.76
C GLN A 324 16.29 51.98 52.68
N GLN A 325 16.09 51.05 51.75
CA GLN A 325 17.17 50.31 51.08
C GLN A 325 16.84 50.17 49.58
N LEU A 326 17.29 51.16 48.82
CA LEU A 326 17.67 51.06 47.41
C LEU A 326 18.82 50.02 47.34
N LEU A 327 18.86 48.97 46.51
CA LEU A 327 18.67 48.79 45.06
C LEU A 327 18.93 47.27 44.76
N PRO A 328 18.63 46.67 43.58
CA PRO A 328 19.13 47.16 42.29
C PRO A 328 18.13 47.13 41.12
N VAL A 329 17.73 48.33 40.69
CA VAL A 329 17.17 48.70 39.38
C VAL A 329 18.09 48.27 38.22
N ALA A 330 19.37 47.97 38.49
CA ALA A 330 20.28 47.42 37.50
C ALA A 330 19.82 46.07 36.94
N ASP A 331 19.23 45.19 37.76
CA ASP A 331 18.73 43.90 37.30
C ASP A 331 17.44 44.05 36.49
N PHE A 332 16.60 45.03 36.83
CA PHE A 332 15.38 45.33 36.08
C PHE A 332 15.66 46.00 34.73
N SER A 333 16.58 46.95 34.66
CA SER A 333 17.03 47.52 33.38
C SER A 333 17.72 46.47 32.51
N ARG A 334 18.49 45.56 33.11
CA ARG A 334 19.18 44.47 32.42
C ARG A 334 18.22 43.43 31.84
N THR A 335 17.20 43.03 32.59
CA THR A 335 16.16 42.11 32.11
C THR A 335 15.26 42.73 31.02
N LEU A 336 15.03 44.05 31.05
CA LEU A 336 14.32 44.76 29.97
C LEU A 336 15.18 44.93 28.71
N ASP A 337 16.46 45.28 28.84
CA ASP A 337 17.39 45.43 27.70
C ASP A 337 17.73 44.06 27.07
N GLU A 338 17.89 43.00 27.87
CA GLU A 338 18.03 41.62 27.39
C GLU A 338 16.72 41.11 26.74
N GLY A 339 15.55 41.47 27.27
CA GLY A 339 14.25 41.13 26.68
C GLY A 339 14.01 41.74 25.31
N ALA A 340 14.43 43.00 25.11
CA ALA A 340 14.33 43.70 23.84
C ALA A 340 15.31 43.16 22.77
N ARG A 341 16.51 42.73 23.16
CA ARG A 341 17.53 42.21 22.24
C ARG A 341 17.21 40.83 21.65
N TYR A 342 16.37 40.05 22.33
CA TYR A 342 15.91 38.74 21.88
C TYR A 342 14.44 38.76 21.42
N ASP A 343 13.96 39.92 20.93
CA ASP A 343 12.67 40.01 20.27
C ASP A 343 12.64 39.10 19.01
N PRO A 344 11.81 38.04 19.00
CA PRO A 344 11.71 37.13 17.86
C PRO A 344 11.33 37.83 16.55
N MET A 345 10.54 38.90 16.62
CA MET A 345 10.07 39.61 15.41
C MET A 345 11.20 40.41 14.76
N ALA A 346 11.97 41.14 15.57
CA ALA A 346 13.17 41.85 15.11
C ALA A 346 14.22 40.88 14.55
N PHE A 347 14.43 39.73 15.22
CA PHE A 347 15.36 38.71 14.75
C PHE A 347 14.94 38.11 13.40
N LEU A 348 13.67 37.72 13.25
CA LEU A 348 13.16 37.15 12.00
C LEU A 348 13.24 38.15 10.83
N ALA A 349 13.06 39.44 11.08
CA ALA A 349 13.24 40.47 10.07
C ALA A 349 14.71 40.57 9.60
N VAL A 350 15.66 40.57 10.53
CA VAL A 350 17.10 40.56 10.23
C VAL A 350 17.50 39.28 9.49
N LEU A 351 17.01 38.12 9.96
CA LEU A 351 17.26 36.82 9.34
C LEU A 351 16.78 36.82 7.89
N LYS A 352 15.54 37.25 7.64
CA LYS A 352 14.96 37.32 6.29
C LYS A 352 15.75 38.26 5.38
N SER A 353 16.23 39.40 5.88
CA SER A 353 17.02 40.35 5.07
C SER A 353 18.44 39.85 4.76
N SER A 354 18.98 38.98 5.61
CA SER A 354 20.34 38.44 5.47
C SER A 354 20.38 37.15 4.65
N THR A 355 19.25 36.45 4.52
CA THR A 355 19.10 35.21 3.75
C THR A 355 18.81 35.51 2.27
N GLY A 356 19.75 35.15 1.38
CA GLY A 356 19.57 35.24 -0.07
C GLY A 356 18.76 34.06 -0.66
N SER A 357 18.52 34.08 -1.97
CA SER A 357 17.77 33.02 -2.70
C SER A 357 18.39 31.62 -2.59
N ASP A 358 19.68 31.53 -2.27
CA ASP A 358 20.44 30.29 -2.29
C ASP A 358 20.43 29.55 -0.95
N ILE A 359 19.81 30.13 0.09
CA ILE A 359 19.72 29.57 1.43
C ILE A 359 18.25 29.42 1.80
N ARG A 360 17.85 28.20 2.20
CA ARG A 360 16.54 27.92 2.77
C ARG A 360 16.68 27.67 4.27
N ILE A 361 16.08 28.53 5.09
CA ILE A 361 15.98 28.31 6.53
C ILE A 361 14.89 27.25 6.80
N VAL A 362 15.25 26.20 7.52
CA VAL A 362 14.36 25.09 7.87
C VAL A 362 13.77 25.28 9.25
N ARG A 363 14.56 25.81 10.20
CA ARG A 363 14.14 25.96 11.60
C ARG A 363 14.81 27.14 12.28
N VAL A 364 14.06 27.83 13.12
CA VAL A 364 14.56 28.83 14.06
C VAL A 364 14.00 28.52 15.45
N LYS A 365 14.86 28.43 16.46
CA LYS A 365 14.46 28.14 17.84
C LYS A 365 15.19 29.05 18.81
N LEU A 366 14.48 29.62 19.79
CA LEU A 366 15.08 30.33 20.90
C LEU A 366 15.40 29.33 22.01
N GLU A 367 16.69 29.14 22.31
CA GLU A 367 17.17 28.23 23.35
C GLU A 367 17.78 29.02 24.52
N ALA A 368 17.62 28.51 25.74
CA ALA A 368 18.35 29.01 26.89
C ALA A 368 19.69 28.26 26.97
N THR A 369 20.81 28.97 26.85
CA THR A 369 22.13 28.34 26.73
C THR A 369 22.51 27.69 28.06
N GLN A 370 22.79 26.37 28.07
CA GLN A 370 23.18 25.61 29.28
C GLN A 370 24.71 25.58 29.53
N GLN A 371 25.50 26.49 28.93
CA GLN A 371 26.95 26.50 29.12
C GLN A 371 27.40 27.47 30.24
N ASN A 372 27.81 26.86 31.35
CA ASN A 372 28.70 27.35 32.43
C ASN A 372 28.38 28.66 33.19
N GLN A 373 27.96 28.47 34.45
CA GLN A 373 28.26 29.25 35.66
C GLN A 373 28.04 30.79 35.65
N ASN A 374 26.94 31.26 35.06
CA ASN A 374 26.37 32.55 35.46
C ASN A 374 24.83 32.47 35.45
N PRO A 375 24.12 32.76 36.56
CA PRO A 375 22.67 32.53 36.67
C PRO A 375 21.79 33.58 35.96
N ASN A 376 22.37 34.51 35.19
CA ASN A 376 21.62 35.39 34.30
C ASN A 376 21.53 34.75 32.90
N ARG A 377 20.33 34.25 32.57
CA ARG A 377 20.00 33.42 31.40
C ARG A 377 20.43 34.06 30.07
N ALA A 378 21.60 33.68 29.55
CA ALA A 378 21.94 33.94 28.16
C ALA A 378 20.99 33.14 27.24
N ARG A 379 20.26 33.84 26.38
CA ARG A 379 19.40 33.24 25.35
C ARG A 379 20.19 33.17 24.04
N ALA A 380 19.90 32.20 23.19
CA ALA A 380 20.51 32.08 21.87
C ALA A 380 19.48 31.63 20.85
N PHE A 381 19.56 32.15 19.62
CA PHE A 381 18.77 31.63 18.51
C PHE A 381 19.56 30.53 17.82
N ARG A 382 18.99 29.34 17.72
CA ARG A 382 19.48 28.28 16.85
C ARG A 382 18.79 28.42 15.50
N VAL A 383 19.58 28.51 14.43
CA VAL A 383 19.11 28.58 13.05
C VAL A 383 19.67 27.39 12.28
N ASP A 384 18.78 26.59 11.73
CA ASP A 384 19.10 25.45 10.89
C ASP A 384 18.63 25.75 9.45
N GLY A 385 19.50 25.49 8.47
CA GLY A 385 19.22 25.80 7.07
C GLY A 385 19.95 24.86 6.10
N VAL A 386 19.54 24.93 4.83
CA VAL A 386 20.11 24.15 3.73
C VAL A 386 20.49 25.09 2.58
N VAL A 387 21.64 24.85 1.98
CA VAL A 387 22.20 25.65 0.89
C VAL A 387 22.01 24.93 -0.44
N ALA A 388 21.72 25.68 -1.50
CA ALA A 388 21.63 25.12 -2.85
C ALA A 388 22.98 24.49 -3.29
N PRO A 389 22.95 23.40 -4.10
CA PRO A 389 24.16 22.78 -4.62
C PRO A 389 25.06 23.78 -5.36
N GLY A 390 26.34 23.83 -5.02
CA GLY A 390 27.32 24.75 -5.64
C GLY A 390 27.40 26.17 -5.04
N ALA A 391 26.54 26.51 -4.07
CA ALA A 391 26.48 27.85 -3.45
C ALA A 391 27.11 27.91 -2.05
N SER A 392 28.17 27.13 -1.77
CA SER A 392 28.80 27.04 -0.44
C SER A 392 29.29 28.39 0.11
N ALA A 393 29.70 29.31 -0.77
CA ALA A 393 30.10 30.67 -0.41
C ALA A 393 28.95 31.52 0.17
N SER A 394 27.70 31.14 -0.07
CA SER A 394 26.51 31.86 0.42
C SER A 394 26.37 31.76 1.94
N VAL A 395 26.80 30.66 2.57
CA VAL A 395 26.83 30.55 4.05
C VAL A 395 27.80 31.55 4.64
N THR A 396 29.01 31.65 4.10
CA THR A 396 30.02 32.60 4.57
C THR A 396 29.54 34.05 4.46
N ARG A 397 28.86 34.38 3.35
CA ARG A 397 28.21 35.69 3.17
C ARG A 397 27.11 35.92 4.21
N TRP A 398 26.24 34.94 4.43
CA TRP A 398 25.16 35.00 5.42
C TRP A 398 25.70 35.19 6.85
N VAL A 399 26.73 34.44 7.25
CA VAL A 399 27.41 34.60 8.55
C VAL A 399 27.97 36.02 8.69
N SER A 400 28.51 36.59 7.62
CA SER A 400 29.07 37.94 7.63
C SER A 400 27.98 39.01 7.79
N LEU A 401 26.84 38.86 7.13
CA LEU A 401 25.68 39.74 7.25
C LEU A 401 25.06 39.69 8.65
N MET A 402 24.88 38.48 9.20
CA MET A 402 24.38 38.30 10.57
C MET A 402 25.36 38.87 11.61
N SER A 403 26.66 38.73 11.38
CA SER A 403 27.69 39.32 12.24
C SER A 403 27.70 40.85 12.21
N ALA A 404 27.47 41.45 11.04
CA ALA A 404 27.30 42.88 10.86
C ALA A 404 26.01 43.40 11.52
N ALA A 405 24.95 42.58 11.52
CA ALA A 405 23.68 42.87 12.21
C ALA A 405 23.74 42.70 13.75
N GLY A 406 24.94 42.49 14.30
CA GLY A 406 25.15 42.46 15.75
C GLY A 406 25.06 41.07 16.39
N TRP A 407 25.08 39.98 15.61
CA TRP A 407 25.05 38.62 16.15
C TRP A 407 26.44 37.98 16.17
N THR A 408 26.72 37.17 17.19
CA THR A 408 27.89 36.28 17.24
C THR A 408 27.41 34.88 16.88
N LEU A 409 27.97 34.30 15.81
CA LEU A 409 27.57 33.00 15.29
C LEU A 409 28.58 31.93 15.69
N LYS A 410 28.10 30.80 16.20
CA LYS A 410 28.89 29.60 16.50
C LYS A 410 28.36 28.45 15.66
N ALA A 411 29.22 27.83 14.85
CA ALA A 411 28.84 26.67 14.05
C ALA A 411 28.53 25.48 14.98
N MET A 412 27.44 24.78 14.67
CA MET A 412 26.96 23.60 15.39
C MET A 412 26.80 22.45 14.41
N ASP A 413 26.81 21.22 14.93
CA ASP A 413 26.51 20.05 14.11
C ASP A 413 25.08 20.17 13.55
N PRO A 414 24.90 19.99 12.23
CA PRO A 414 23.61 20.16 11.59
C PRO A 414 22.62 19.11 12.11
N ALA A 415 21.41 19.55 12.45
CA ALA A 415 20.35 18.64 12.92
C ALA A 415 19.82 17.71 11.82
N GLU A 416 20.06 18.04 10.55
CA GLU A 416 19.71 17.23 9.37
C GLU A 416 20.97 16.78 8.63
N SER A 417 20.98 15.53 8.16
CA SER A 417 22.07 14.93 7.40
C SER A 417 21.97 15.18 5.87
N SER A 418 21.27 16.24 5.46
CA SER A 418 21.08 16.57 4.04
C SER A 418 22.33 17.26 3.47
N GLN A 419 22.63 17.01 2.19
CA GLN A 419 23.78 17.62 1.53
C GLN A 419 23.61 19.14 1.48
N GLY A 420 24.52 19.88 2.12
CA GLY A 420 24.45 21.35 2.23
C GLY A 420 23.71 21.88 3.46
N ALA A 421 23.37 21.03 4.43
CA ALA A 421 22.82 21.45 5.72
C ALA A 421 23.86 22.20 6.59
N PHE A 422 23.39 23.20 7.33
CA PHE A 422 24.18 23.89 8.33
C PHE A 422 23.32 24.27 9.55
N SER A 423 23.96 24.39 10.71
CA SER A 423 23.37 24.90 11.94
C SER A 423 24.28 25.93 12.59
N TYR A 424 23.72 27.06 13.02
CA TYR A 424 24.43 28.06 13.82
C TYR A 424 23.63 28.42 15.07
N GLU A 425 24.36 28.63 16.16
CA GLU A 425 23.87 29.29 17.35
C GLU A 425 24.24 30.77 17.30
N LEU A 426 23.26 31.66 17.51
CA LEU A 426 23.41 33.11 17.42
C LEU A 426 23.13 33.76 18.78
N VAL A 427 24.12 34.49 19.28
CA VAL A 427 24.06 35.26 20.53
C VAL A 427 24.20 36.74 20.20
N ALA A 428 23.39 37.60 20.78
CA ALA A 428 23.51 39.04 20.55
C ALA A 428 24.87 39.55 21.07
N LYS A 429 25.62 40.31 20.26
CA LYS A 429 26.85 40.97 20.71
C LYS A 429 26.50 41.97 21.81
N ALA A 430 27.22 41.92 22.93
CA ALA A 430 27.11 42.94 23.95
C ALA A 430 27.46 44.31 23.33
N ALA A 431 26.63 45.32 23.55
CA ALA A 431 26.94 46.69 23.13
C ALA A 431 28.30 47.10 23.73
N ALA A 432 29.22 47.59 22.89
CA ALA A 432 30.46 48.18 23.37
C ALA A 432 30.10 49.31 24.35
N PRO A 433 30.74 49.40 25.53
CA PRO A 433 30.47 50.47 26.49
C PRO A 433 30.82 51.80 25.82
N GLY A 434 29.79 52.60 25.54
CA GLY A 434 29.97 53.93 24.97
C GLY A 434 30.74 54.83 25.93
N ASN A 435 31.79 55.45 25.39
CA ASN A 435 32.54 56.53 26.04
C ASN A 435 31.58 57.61 26.57
N MET A 436 31.46 57.73 27.89
CA MET A 436 31.12 59.01 28.50
C MET A 436 32.35 59.92 28.33
N LYS A 437 32.24 60.94 27.49
CA LYS A 437 33.07 62.15 27.67
C LYS A 437 32.31 63.09 28.62
N PRO A 438 33.06 63.83 29.47
CA PRO A 438 32.50 64.62 30.58
C PRO A 438 31.54 65.71 30.13
#